data_AF-A0A0S2ZYQ7-F1
#
_entry.id   AF-A0A0S2ZYQ7-F1
#
_cell.length_a   1.000
_cell.length_b   1.000
_cell.length_c   1.000
_cell.angle_alpha   90.00
_cell.angle_beta   90.00
_cell.angle_gamma   90.00
#
_symmetry.space_group_name_H-M   'P 1'
#
loop_
_entity.id
_entity.type
_entity.pdbx_description
1 polymer ?
#
loop_
_entity_poly.entity_id
_entity_poly.type
_entity_poly.pdbx_seq_one_letter_code
_entity_poly.pdbx_strand_id
1 'polypeptide(L)'
;FVVGLDLKTTVFFSSVTMVIGIPTGIKVFSWLYMLGSSRNSINEPVVWWIVGFIFLFTVGGVTGIILSASVLDSLFHDTWFVVSHFHYVLSLGSYSTVVIFFLWCWPMISG
;
A
#
# COMPACT_ATOMS: atom_id res chain seq x y z
N PHE A 1 10.32 -15.63 -7.25
CA PHE A 1 11.62 -15.75 -7.94
C PHE A 1 12.25 -17.16 -7.89
N VAL A 2 11.58 -18.16 -7.33
CA VAL A 2 12.21 -19.45 -6.94
C VAL A 2 12.14 -20.56 -8.01
N VAL A 3 11.48 -20.33 -9.16
CA VAL A 3 11.26 -21.34 -10.21
C VAL A 3 12.52 -21.65 -11.06
N GLY A 4 13.70 -21.15 -10.69
CA GLY A 4 14.96 -21.42 -11.40
C GLY A 4 15.21 -20.54 -12.63
N LEU A 5 14.74 -19.29 -12.61
CA LEU A 5 15.01 -18.29 -13.66
C LEU A 5 16.50 -17.86 -13.68
N ASP A 6 17.03 -17.47 -14.85
CA ASP A 6 18.40 -16.96 -14.98
C ASP A 6 18.62 -15.68 -14.15
N LEU A 7 19.86 -15.48 -13.68
CA LEU A 7 20.23 -14.32 -12.85
C LEU A 7 19.91 -12.99 -13.53
N LYS A 8 20.10 -12.86 -14.85
CA LYS A 8 19.79 -11.61 -15.55
C LYS A 8 18.29 -11.32 -15.55
N THR A 9 17.47 -12.36 -15.70
CA THR A 9 16.01 -12.21 -15.69
C THR A 9 15.48 -11.87 -14.30
N THR A 10 16.00 -12.49 -13.24
CA THR A 10 15.58 -12.19 -11.86
C THR A 10 15.97 -10.77 -11.44
N VAL A 11 17.18 -10.31 -11.78
CA VAL A 11 17.63 -8.94 -11.53
C VAL A 11 16.82 -7.93 -12.34
N PHE A 12 16.49 -8.24 -13.60
CA PHE A 12 15.62 -7.40 -14.42
C PHE A 12 14.25 -7.23 -13.78
N PHE A 13 13.55 -8.34 -13.46
CA PHE A 13 12.23 -8.25 -12.85
C PHE A 13 12.27 -7.62 -11.47
N SER A 14 13.30 -7.89 -10.67
CA SER A 14 13.49 -7.25 -9.36
C SER A 14 13.60 -5.72 -9.49
N SER A 15 14.43 -5.21 -10.41
CA SER A 15 14.58 -3.77 -10.61
C SER A 15 13.30 -3.12 -11.15
N VAL A 16 12.61 -3.75 -12.11
CA VAL A 16 11.33 -3.26 -12.64
C VAL A 16 10.28 -3.18 -11.53
N THR A 17 10.17 -4.20 -10.68
CA THR A 17 9.21 -4.19 -9.56
C THR A 17 9.51 -3.10 -8.53
N MET A 18 10.79 -2.82 -8.28
CA MET A 18 11.20 -1.74 -7.37
C MET A 18 10.85 -0.36 -7.92
N VAL A 19 10.97 -0.15 -9.23
CA VAL A 19 10.64 1.12 -9.89
C VAL A 19 9.16 1.49 -9.74
N ILE A 20 8.25 0.51 -9.68
CA ILE A 20 6.82 0.74 -9.44
C ILE A 20 6.56 1.38 -8.05
N GLY A 21 7.47 1.17 -7.09
CA GLY A 21 7.42 1.81 -5.77
C GLY A 21 7.59 3.33 -5.80
N ILE A 22 8.20 3.89 -6.84
CA ILE A 22 8.45 5.33 -6.97
C ILE A 22 7.14 6.11 -7.19
N PRO A 23 6.33 5.85 -8.24
CA PRO A 23 5.09 6.59 -8.47
C PRO A 23 4.06 6.38 -7.34
N THR A 24 4.04 5.21 -6.69
CA THR A 24 3.17 4.97 -5.53
C THR A 24 3.61 5.80 -4.32
N GLY A 25 4.92 5.88 -4.05
CA GLY A 25 5.47 6.77 -3.03
C GLY A 25 5.12 8.23 -3.26
N ILE A 26 5.24 8.73 -4.50
CA ILE A 26 4.87 10.11 -4.86
C ILE A 26 3.40 10.39 -4.53
N LYS A 27 2.48 9.46 -4.82
CA LYS A 27 1.06 9.61 -4.47
C LYS A 27 0.83 9.71 -2.95
N VAL A 28 1.49 8.86 -2.17
CA VAL A 28 1.40 8.89 -0.71
C VAL A 28 1.85 10.24 -0.16
N PHE A 29 2.99 10.76 -0.61
CA PHE A 29 3.47 12.08 -0.18
C PHE A 29 2.54 13.21 -0.61
N SER A 30 1.95 13.12 -1.80
CA SER A 30 0.96 14.09 -2.26
C SER A 30 -0.28 14.13 -1.35
N TRP A 31 -0.77 12.97 -0.89
CA TRP A 31 -1.88 12.90 0.06
C TRP A 31 -1.53 13.46 1.43
N LEU A 32 -0.33 13.18 1.94
CA LEU A 32 0.16 13.75 3.20
C LEU A 32 0.23 15.28 3.13
N TYR A 33 0.75 15.82 2.03
CA TYR A 33 0.79 17.26 1.80
C TYR A 33 -0.62 17.87 1.74
N MET A 34 -1.55 17.22 1.03
CA MET A 34 -2.94 17.65 0.94
C MET A 34 -3.61 17.71 2.33
N LEU A 35 -3.45 16.64 3.14
CA LEU A 35 -4.03 16.57 4.49
C LEU A 35 -3.39 17.57 5.46
N GLY A 36 -2.10 17.86 5.32
CA GLY A 36 -1.40 18.84 6.16
C GLY A 36 -1.73 20.28 5.81
N SER A 37 -2.08 20.56 4.55
CA SER A 37 -2.46 21.89 4.06
C SER A 37 -3.95 22.19 4.22
N SER A 38 -4.81 21.16 4.27
CA SER A 38 -6.24 21.35 4.39
C SER A 38 -6.69 21.63 5.83
N ARG A 39 -7.69 22.51 5.99
CA ARG A 39 -8.28 22.86 7.28
C ARG A 39 -9.31 21.79 7.67
N ASN A 40 -8.84 20.59 8.01
CA ASN A 40 -9.70 19.46 8.35
C ASN A 40 -10.25 19.58 9.77
N SER A 41 -11.51 19.19 9.96
CA SER A 41 -12.07 18.96 11.30
C SER A 41 -11.51 17.64 11.84
N ILE A 42 -10.67 17.70 12.86
CA ILE A 42 -10.08 16.51 13.52
C ILE A 42 -11.17 15.60 14.11
N ASN A 43 -12.37 16.15 14.35
CA ASN A 43 -13.50 15.43 14.90
C ASN A 43 -14.25 14.59 13.85
N GLU A 44 -13.92 14.70 12.57
CA GLU A 44 -14.53 13.87 11.54
C GLU A 44 -13.91 12.47 11.50
N PRO A 45 -14.71 11.39 11.67
CA PRO A 45 -14.19 10.03 11.70
C PRO A 45 -13.53 9.61 10.37
N VAL A 46 -13.95 10.22 9.25
CA VAL A 46 -13.39 9.92 7.92
C VAL A 46 -11.91 10.29 7.82
N VAL A 47 -11.49 11.39 8.45
CA VAL A 47 -10.09 11.83 8.43
C VAL A 47 -9.19 10.79 9.10
N TRP A 48 -9.63 10.21 10.23
CA TRP A 48 -8.89 9.15 10.93
C TRP A 48 -8.77 7.87 10.10
N TRP A 49 -9.81 7.48 9.36
CA TRP A 49 -9.75 6.35 8.44
C TRP A 49 -8.76 6.58 7.29
N ILE A 50 -8.69 7.80 6.74
CA ILE A 50 -7.72 8.16 5.69
C ILE A 50 -6.29 8.12 6.23
N VAL A 51 -6.04 8.67 7.42
CA VAL A 51 -4.71 8.62 8.06
C VAL A 51 -4.30 7.17 8.33
N GLY A 52 -5.22 6.36 8.87
CA GLY A 52 -4.99 4.93 9.08
C GLY A 52 -4.68 4.17 7.78
N PHE A 53 -5.40 4.47 6.70
CA PHE A 53 -5.13 3.92 5.37
C PHE A 53 -3.72 4.28 4.88
N ILE A 54 -3.32 5.55 4.93
CA ILE A 54 -1.99 6.00 4.49
C ILE A 54 -0.90 5.28 5.29
N PHE A 55 -1.07 5.15 6.60
CA PHE A 55 -0.11 4.44 7.46
C PHE A 55 -0.01 2.94 7.13
N LEU A 56 -1.13 2.23 7.05
CA LEU A 56 -1.10 0.78 6.79
C LEU A 56 -0.64 0.48 5.36
N PHE A 57 -1.04 1.29 4.39
CA PHE A 57 -0.61 1.17 3.00
C PHE A 57 0.89 1.43 2.84
N THR A 58 1.47 2.36 3.61
CA THR A 58 2.92 2.61 3.59
C THR A 58 3.72 1.44 4.19
N VAL A 59 3.27 0.86 5.32
CA VAL A 59 3.89 -0.35 5.88
C VAL A 59 3.81 -1.52 4.90
N GLY A 60 2.64 -1.72 4.28
CA GLY A 60 2.45 -2.69 3.20
C GLY A 60 3.37 -2.42 2.00
N GLY A 61 3.50 -1.16 1.57
CA GLY A 61 4.38 -0.77 0.48
C GLY A 61 5.86 -1.07 0.76
N VAL A 62 6.35 -0.77 1.97
CA VAL A 62 7.74 -1.04 2.37
C VAL A 62 8.03 -2.55 2.37
N THR A 63 7.12 -3.37 2.92
CA THR A 63 7.27 -4.84 2.86
C THR A 63 7.23 -5.37 1.42
N GLY A 64 6.52 -4.70 0.51
CA GLY A 64 6.51 -5.03 -0.92
C GLY A 64 7.82 -4.71 -1.63
N ILE A 65 8.49 -3.62 -1.25
CA ILE A 65 9.84 -3.30 -1.75
C ILE A 65 10.83 -4.36 -1.29
N ILE A 66 10.72 -4.86 -0.06
CA ILE A 66 11.55 -5.97 0.44
C ILE A 66 11.33 -7.24 -0.39
N LEU A 67 10.08 -7.58 -0.69
CA LEU A 67 9.72 -8.72 -1.56
C LEU A 67 10.13 -8.55 -3.02
N SER A 68 10.30 -7.30 -3.48
CA SER A 68 10.77 -7.02 -4.85
C SER A 68 12.23 -7.45 -5.07
N ALA A 69 13.02 -7.58 -4.00
CA ALA A 69 14.39 -8.04 -4.08
C ALA A 69 14.44 -9.56 -4.25
N SER A 70 14.91 -10.04 -5.40
CA SER A 70 14.94 -11.47 -5.74
C SER A 70 15.73 -12.33 -4.73
N VAL A 71 16.78 -11.78 -4.14
CA VAL A 71 17.58 -12.44 -3.10
C VAL A 71 16.78 -12.64 -1.81
N LEU A 72 16.00 -11.63 -1.40
CA LEU A 72 15.18 -11.70 -0.19
C LEU A 72 13.91 -12.53 -0.41
N ASP A 73 13.32 -12.47 -1.60
CA ASP A 73 12.19 -13.34 -1.96
C ASP A 73 12.57 -14.82 -1.85
N SER A 74 13.82 -15.22 -2.12
CA SER A 74 14.24 -16.61 -1.95
C SER A 74 14.11 -17.14 -0.52
N LEU A 75 14.20 -16.26 0.49
CA LEU A 75 14.06 -16.59 1.90
C LEU A 75 12.63 -16.47 2.40
N PHE A 76 11.86 -15.53 1.84
CA PHE A 76 10.49 -15.23 2.28
C PHE A 76 9.41 -15.89 1.42
N HIS A 77 9.79 -16.56 0.34
CA HIS A 77 8.83 -17.25 -0.55
C HIS A 77 7.97 -18.24 0.23
N ASP A 78 6.67 -18.22 -0.04
CA ASP A 78 5.67 -19.10 0.59
C ASP A 78 5.64 -19.04 2.14
N THR A 79 6.14 -17.95 2.73
CA THR A 79 6.05 -17.73 4.18
C THR A 79 4.91 -16.76 4.54
N TRP A 80 4.58 -16.71 5.83
CA TRP A 80 3.64 -15.74 6.39
C TRP A 80 4.02 -14.29 6.13
N PHE A 81 5.29 -14.00 5.80
CA PHE A 81 5.72 -12.66 5.41
C PHE A 81 4.98 -12.18 4.16
N VAL A 82 4.89 -13.02 3.13
CA VAL A 82 4.17 -12.73 1.87
C VAL A 82 2.68 -12.54 2.14
N VAL A 83 2.10 -13.43 2.94
CA VAL A 83 0.67 -13.34 3.34
C VAL A 83 0.38 -12.02 4.04
N SER A 84 1.24 -11.63 4.99
CA SER A 84 1.10 -10.37 5.73
C SER A 84 1.20 -9.15 4.81
N HIS A 85 2.18 -9.14 3.89
CA HIS A 85 2.35 -8.07 2.92
C HIS A 85 1.08 -7.85 2.08
N PHE A 86 0.52 -8.93 1.52
CA PHE A 86 -0.72 -8.83 0.74
C PHE A 86 -1.91 -8.38 1.59
N HIS A 87 -2.02 -8.82 2.84
CA HIS A 87 -3.10 -8.37 3.71
C HIS A 87 -2.98 -6.88 4.06
N TYR A 88 -1.76 -6.35 4.28
CA TYR A 88 -1.58 -4.91 4.48
C TYR A 88 -2.01 -4.08 3.27
N VAL A 89 -1.72 -4.55 2.05
CA VAL A 89 -2.04 -3.79 0.82
C VAL A 89 -3.50 -3.97 0.39
N LEU A 90 -4.04 -5.19 0.43
CA LEU A 90 -5.40 -5.50 -0.02
C LEU A 90 -6.42 -5.26 1.10
N SER A 91 -6.31 -5.99 2.21
CA SER A 91 -7.36 -5.96 3.24
C SER A 91 -7.37 -4.67 4.06
N LEU A 92 -6.24 -3.97 4.16
CA LEU A 92 -6.14 -2.70 4.88
C LEU A 92 -5.99 -1.49 3.95
N GLY A 93 -5.88 -1.74 2.64
CA GLY A 93 -5.86 -0.70 1.61
C GLY A 93 -7.19 -0.60 0.85
N SER A 94 -7.55 -1.62 0.08
CA SER A 94 -8.75 -1.56 -0.77
C SER A 94 -10.05 -1.60 0.05
N TYR A 95 -10.12 -2.45 1.08
CA TYR A 95 -11.31 -2.52 1.93
C TYR A 95 -11.59 -1.20 2.67
N SER A 96 -10.57 -0.57 3.26
CA SER A 96 -10.73 0.72 3.95
C SER A 96 -11.20 1.82 3.00
N THR A 97 -10.75 1.81 1.73
CA THR A 97 -11.24 2.78 0.74
C THR A 97 -12.71 2.59 0.40
N VAL A 98 -13.20 1.34 0.35
CA VAL A 98 -14.63 1.04 0.16
C VAL A 98 -15.44 1.56 1.35
N VAL A 99 -14.97 1.33 2.57
CA VAL A 99 -15.64 1.82 3.79
C VAL A 99 -15.68 3.35 3.82
N ILE A 100 -14.57 4.02 3.51
CA ILE A 100 -14.50 5.49 3.42
C ILE A 100 -15.49 6.02 2.39
N PHE A 101 -15.56 5.39 1.21
CA PHE A 101 -16.51 5.77 0.17
C PHE A 101 -17.97 5.66 0.64
N PHE A 102 -18.33 4.55 1.30
CA PHE A 102 -19.67 4.40 1.87
C PHE A 102 -19.98 5.43 2.94
N LEU A 103 -19.06 5.68 3.88
CA LEU A 103 -19.24 6.69 4.93
C LEU A 103 -19.39 8.10 4.36
N TRP A 104 -18.59 8.44 3.35
CA TRP A 104 -18.63 9.73 2.69
C TRP A 104 -19.93 9.94 1.88
N CYS A 105 -20.37 8.91 1.16
CA CYS A 105 -21.59 8.98 0.36
C CYS A 105 -22.87 8.76 1.17
N TRP A 106 -22.79 8.30 2.43
CA TRP A 106 -23.96 7.98 3.24
C TRP A 106 -24.97 9.14 3.35
N PRO A 107 -24.58 10.40 3.66
CA PRO A 107 -25.52 11.51 3.74
C PRO A 107 -26.19 11.82 2.39
N MET A 108 -25.47 11.59 1.29
CA MET A 108 -25.99 11.81 -0.06
C MET A 108 -26.99 10.71 -0.47
N ILE A 109 -26.86 9.51 0.06
CA ILE A 109 -27.73 8.36 -0.24
C ILE A 109 -28.96 8.35 0.68
N SER A 110 -28.80 8.67 1.97
CA SER A 110 -29.87 8.62 2.96
C SER A 110 -30.78 9.85 2.97
N GLY A 111 -30.30 10.97 2.42
CA GLY A 111 -30.95 12.29 2.55
C GLY A 111 -30.59 12.97 3.86
#